data_AF-A0A6A0AC85-F1
#
_entry.id   AF-A0A6A0AC85-F1
#
_cell.length_a   1.000
_cell.length_b   1.000
_cell.length_c   1.000
_cell.angle_alpha   90.00
_cell.angle_beta   90.00
_cell.angle_gamma   90.00
#
_symmetry.space_group_name_H-M   'P 1'
#
loop_
_entity.id
_entity.type
_entity.pdbx_description
1 polymer ?
#
loop_
_entity_poly.entity_id
_entity_poly.type
_entity_poly.pdbx_seq_one_letter_code
_entity_poly.pdbx_strand_id
1 'polypeptide(L)'
;ELRIACSVAHMERAGGVTPVVSPFAQVRDGGNLLTRAGLALPAVDQDDFVVRYAAGPAEVVEHLRAMGESNAVQQRQRYLGKDVPLAAGAAYSNMFGSEVDGSVQATYQVMYLAGWSPHEAQQRPAQRGSATVSFQVSSHSIGPCIEGY
;
A
#
# COMPACT_ATOMS: atom_id res chain seq x y z
N GLU A 1 -4.14 -1.89 -10.01
CA GLU A 1 -4.69 -2.19 -11.35
C GLU A 1 -4.02 -3.39 -12.04
N LEU A 2 -2.69 -3.40 -12.18
CA LEU A 2 -1.94 -4.42 -12.95
C LEU A 2 -2.26 -5.88 -12.59
N ARG A 3 -2.42 -6.19 -11.30
CA ARG A 3 -2.80 -7.53 -10.82
C ARG A 3 -4.07 -8.04 -11.48
N ILE A 4 -5.08 -7.19 -11.65
CA ILE A 4 -6.37 -7.57 -12.24
C ILE A 4 -6.18 -7.90 -13.72
N ALA A 5 -5.51 -7.01 -14.47
CA ALA A 5 -5.21 -7.22 -15.90
C ALA A 5 -4.42 -8.51 -16.15
N CYS A 6 -3.40 -8.77 -15.32
CA CYS A 6 -2.62 -10.00 -15.41
C CYS A 6 -3.44 -11.26 -15.08
N SER A 7 -4.33 -11.21 -14.08
CA SER A 7 -5.20 -12.33 -13.73
C SER A 7 -6.19 -12.64 -14.85
N VAL A 8 -6.80 -11.61 -15.44
CA VAL A 8 -7.72 -11.77 -16.59
C VAL A 8 -7.00 -12.41 -17.77
N ALA A 9 -5.84 -11.88 -18.15
CA ALA A 9 -5.05 -12.44 -19.25
C ALA A 9 -4.61 -13.89 -19.01
N HIS A 10 -4.27 -14.25 -17.77
CA HIS A 10 -3.95 -15.62 -17.41
C HIS A 10 -5.16 -16.55 -17.53
N MET A 11 -6.32 -16.13 -17.04
CA MET A 11 -7.56 -16.90 -17.18
C MET A 11 -7.89 -17.15 -18.66
N GLU A 12 -7.76 -16.13 -19.52
CA GLU A 12 -8.07 -16.25 -20.94
C GLU A 12 -7.06 -17.09 -21.74
N ARG A 13 -5.76 -16.96 -21.43
CA ARG A 13 -4.70 -17.54 -22.28
C ARG A 13 -4.05 -18.80 -21.71
N ALA A 14 -3.98 -18.92 -20.40
CA ALA A 14 -3.31 -20.03 -19.73
C ALA A 14 -4.28 -21.05 -19.12
N GLY A 15 -5.59 -20.79 -19.13
CA GLY A 15 -6.61 -21.68 -18.57
C GLY A 15 -6.57 -21.79 -17.04
N GLY A 16 -5.89 -20.86 -16.37
CA GLY A 16 -5.71 -20.81 -14.92
C GLY A 16 -5.00 -19.53 -14.50
N VAL A 17 -4.90 -19.27 -13.19
CA VAL A 17 -4.27 -18.06 -12.65
C VAL A 17 -2.89 -18.40 -12.05
N THR A 18 -1.85 -17.77 -12.58
CA THR A 18 -0.49 -17.84 -12.02
C THR A 18 -0.19 -16.53 -11.26
N PRO A 19 0.43 -16.59 -10.07
CA PRO A 19 0.80 -15.39 -9.32
C PRO A 19 1.98 -14.66 -9.97
N VAL A 20 1.68 -13.75 -10.90
CA VAL A 20 2.68 -12.89 -11.56
C VAL A 20 2.92 -11.57 -10.83
N VAL A 21 2.05 -11.20 -9.89
CA VAL A 21 2.22 -10.04 -9.00
C VAL A 21 2.36 -10.56 -7.58
N SER A 22 3.30 -9.98 -6.82
CA SER A 22 3.47 -10.33 -5.42
C SER A 22 2.29 -9.87 -4.56
N PRO A 23 2.01 -10.54 -3.43
CA PRO A 23 1.01 -10.07 -2.49
C PRO A 23 1.32 -8.63 -2.04
N PHE A 24 0.30 -7.79 -1.97
CA PHE A 24 0.46 -6.43 -1.43
C PHE A 24 0.63 -6.50 0.08
N ALA A 25 1.62 -5.77 0.60
CA ALA A 25 1.77 -5.59 2.04
C ALA A 25 0.58 -4.79 2.58
N GLN A 26 0.20 -5.07 3.82
CA GLN A 26 -0.78 -4.26 4.56
C GLN A 26 -0.08 -3.45 5.66
N VAL A 27 -0.69 -2.34 6.07
CA VAL A 27 -0.22 -1.51 7.20
C VAL A 27 0.04 -2.34 8.47
N ARG A 28 -0.82 -3.33 8.72
CA ARG A 28 -0.66 -4.27 9.83
C ARG A 28 0.62 -5.10 9.73
N ASP A 29 0.98 -5.54 8.52
CA ASP A 29 2.20 -6.34 8.30
C ASP A 29 3.45 -5.52 8.63
N GLY A 30 3.46 -4.24 8.25
CA GLY A 30 4.51 -3.29 8.61
C GLY A 30 4.64 -3.07 10.11
N GLY A 31 3.53 -2.85 10.82
CA GLY A 31 3.57 -2.67 12.28
C GLY A 31 4.03 -3.92 13.04
N ASN A 32 3.56 -5.10 12.59
CA ASN A 32 4.01 -6.38 13.12
C ASN A 32 5.50 -6.61 12.86
N LEU A 33 6.01 -6.20 11.69
CA LEU A 33 7.43 -6.30 11.34
C LEU A 33 8.29 -5.42 12.25
N LEU A 34 7.93 -4.16 12.47
CA LEU A 34 8.65 -3.24 13.37
C LEU A 34 8.69 -3.78 14.80
N THR A 35 7.56 -4.30 15.29
CA THR A 35 7.46 -4.89 16.64
C THR A 35 8.35 -6.13 16.77
N ARG A 36 8.37 -7.00 15.75
CA ARG A 36 9.24 -8.19 15.74
C ARG A 36 10.72 -7.84 15.60
N ALA A 37 11.04 -6.72 14.96
CA ALA A 37 12.39 -6.19 14.89
C ALA A 37 12.89 -5.58 16.22
N GLY A 38 12.02 -5.50 17.24
CA GLY A 38 12.37 -4.94 18.55
C GLY A 38 12.41 -3.41 18.58
N LEU A 39 11.83 -2.75 17.58
CA LEU A 39 11.71 -1.29 17.56
C LEU A 39 10.55 -0.84 18.45
N ALA A 40 10.76 0.27 19.16
CA ALA A 40 9.77 0.91 20.02
C ALA A 40 9.08 2.07 19.27
N LEU A 41 7.86 2.42 19.72
CA LEU A 41 6.99 3.43 19.09
C LEU A 41 6.82 3.22 17.57
N PRO A 42 6.32 2.06 17.10
CA PRO A 42 6.13 1.84 15.67
C PRO A 42 5.09 2.83 15.12
N ALA A 43 5.50 3.61 14.13
CA ALA A 43 4.63 4.47 13.33
C ALA A 43 4.62 3.92 11.90
N VAL A 44 3.41 3.66 11.40
CA VAL A 44 3.19 3.19 10.03
C VAL A 44 2.22 4.14 9.37
N ASP A 45 2.60 4.65 8.22
CA ASP A 45 1.77 5.52 7.40
C ASP A 45 1.70 5.01 5.96
N GLN A 46 0.68 5.43 5.23
CA GLN A 46 0.45 5.02 3.86
C GLN A 46 -0.06 6.19 3.02
N ASP A 47 0.62 6.44 1.91
CA ASP A 47 0.21 7.39 0.90
C ASP A 47 -0.12 6.68 -0.42
N ASP A 48 -1.14 7.19 -1.11
CA ASP A 48 -1.54 6.73 -2.43
C ASP A 48 -1.19 7.79 -3.49
N PHE A 49 -0.42 7.39 -4.49
CA PHE A 49 0.01 8.23 -5.61
C PHE A 49 -0.57 7.73 -6.92
N VAL A 50 -1.22 8.62 -7.65
CA VAL A 50 -1.78 8.33 -8.96
C VAL A 50 -0.86 8.89 -10.05
N VAL A 51 -0.31 8.00 -10.88
CA VAL A 51 0.56 8.37 -12.00
C VAL A 51 -0.11 8.01 -13.32
N ARG A 52 0.03 8.90 -14.31
CA ARG A 52 -0.51 8.72 -15.66
C ARG A 52 0.61 8.48 -16.65
N TYR A 53 0.47 7.43 -17.45
CA TYR A 53 1.44 7.00 -18.45
C TYR A 53 0.87 7.22 -19.84
N ALA A 54 1.51 8.08 -20.62
CA ALA A 54 1.02 8.48 -21.93
C ALA A 54 1.25 7.40 -22.99
N ALA A 55 2.34 6.63 -22.89
CA ALA A 55 2.68 5.60 -23.87
C ALA A 55 1.95 4.26 -23.64
N GLY A 56 1.12 4.18 -22.58
CA GLY A 56 0.26 3.04 -22.30
C GLY A 56 0.86 2.02 -21.31
N PRO A 57 0.30 0.79 -21.23
CA PRO A 57 0.64 -0.19 -20.19
C PRO A 57 2.10 -0.68 -20.20
N ALA A 58 2.78 -0.62 -21.34
CA ALA A 58 4.17 -1.05 -21.44
C ALA A 58 5.10 -0.16 -20.60
N GLU A 59 4.82 1.15 -20.56
CA GLU A 59 5.57 2.14 -19.77
C GLU A 59 5.42 1.87 -18.27
N VAL A 60 4.23 1.47 -17.81
CA VAL A 60 3.97 1.05 -16.43
C VAL A 60 4.89 -0.11 -16.04
N VAL A 61 5.00 -1.12 -16.92
CA VAL A 61 5.82 -2.32 -16.67
C VAL A 61 7.31 -1.97 -16.66
N GLU A 62 7.76 -1.09 -17.56
CA GLU A 62 9.14 -0.61 -17.60
C GLU A 62 9.49 0.17 -16.33
N HIS A 63 8.62 1.07 -15.88
CA HIS A 63 8.82 1.83 -14.67
C HIS A 63 8.90 0.92 -13.43
N LEU A 64 8.00 -0.06 -13.30
CA LEU A 64 8.05 -1.04 -12.20
C LEU A 64 9.35 -1.84 -12.20
N ARG A 65 9.89 -2.20 -13.37
CA ARG A 65 11.19 -2.87 -13.47
C ARG A 65 12.32 -1.96 -13.02
N ALA A 66 12.30 -0.69 -13.40
CA ALA A 66 13.29 0.29 -12.97
C ALA A 66 13.24 0.53 -11.44
N MET A 67 12.05 0.48 -10.83
CA MET A 67 11.87 0.58 -9.38
C MET A 67 12.29 -0.69 -8.62
N GLY A 68 12.54 -1.80 -9.32
CA GLY A 68 12.84 -3.09 -8.69
C GLY A 68 11.60 -3.85 -8.19
N GLU A 69 10.39 -3.39 -8.54
CA GLU A 69 9.09 -3.96 -8.15
C GLU A 69 8.70 -5.19 -8.99
N SER A 70 9.68 -6.09 -9.19
CA SER A 70 9.47 -7.36 -9.86
C SER A 70 8.98 -8.44 -8.88
N ASN A 71 8.25 -9.43 -9.41
CA ASN A 71 7.63 -10.48 -8.58
C ASN A 71 8.63 -11.22 -7.67
N ALA A 72 8.46 -11.09 -6.36
CA ALA A 72 9.29 -11.69 -5.32
C ALA A 72 8.84 -13.08 -4.85
N VAL A 73 7.72 -13.63 -5.37
CA VAL A 73 7.21 -14.95 -4.95
C VAL A 73 8.19 -16.07 -5.31
N GLN A 74 8.50 -16.95 -4.35
CA GLN A 74 9.48 -18.02 -4.55
C GLN A 74 9.05 -19.06 -5.59
N GLN A 75 7.76 -19.44 -5.58
CA GLN A 75 7.17 -20.36 -6.56
C GLN A 75 6.62 -19.65 -7.81
N ARG A 76 7.19 -18.49 -8.17
CA ARG A 76 6.76 -17.77 -9.38
C ARG A 76 7.11 -18.54 -10.64
N GLN A 77 6.28 -18.40 -11.65
CA GLN A 77 6.59 -18.86 -12.99
C GLN A 77 7.68 -17.97 -13.59
N ARG A 78 8.83 -18.57 -13.96
CA ARG A 78 10.00 -17.83 -14.48
C ARG A 78 9.88 -17.48 -15.96
N TYR A 79 9.09 -18.25 -16.70
CA TYR A 79 8.90 -18.09 -18.14
C TYR A 79 7.44 -17.82 -18.44
N LEU A 80 7.16 -16.68 -19.05
CA LEU A 80 5.84 -16.31 -19.53
C LEU A 80 5.88 -16.28 -21.07
N GLY A 81 4.94 -16.97 -21.72
CA GLY A 81 4.77 -16.87 -23.17
C GLY A 81 4.38 -15.45 -23.58
N LYS A 82 4.69 -15.04 -24.81
CA LYS A 82 4.45 -13.66 -25.29
C LYS A 82 2.97 -13.27 -25.33
N ASP A 83 2.08 -14.26 -25.43
CA ASP A 83 0.64 -14.05 -25.57
C ASP A 83 0.00 -13.48 -24.29
N VAL A 84 0.46 -13.91 -23.13
CA VAL A 84 -0.09 -13.48 -21.83
C VAL A 84 0.20 -12.01 -21.50
N PRO A 85 1.44 -11.49 -21.60
CA PRO A 85 1.71 -10.07 -21.35
C PRO A 85 1.07 -9.18 -22.42
N LEU A 86 0.95 -9.65 -23.68
CA LEU A 86 0.24 -8.92 -24.72
C LEU A 86 -1.26 -8.79 -24.39
N ALA A 87 -1.90 -9.90 -23.99
CA ALA A 87 -3.28 -9.91 -23.54
C ALA A 87 -3.47 -9.06 -22.26
N ALA A 88 -2.51 -9.10 -21.33
CA ALA A 88 -2.55 -8.30 -20.11
C ALA A 88 -2.47 -6.80 -20.42
N GLY A 89 -1.65 -6.39 -21.38
CA GLY A 89 -1.60 -4.99 -21.85
C GLY A 89 -2.94 -4.56 -22.44
N ALA A 90 -3.54 -5.36 -23.32
CA ALA A 90 -4.85 -5.07 -23.89
C ALA A 90 -5.96 -4.99 -22.83
N ALA A 91 -5.98 -5.93 -21.89
CA ALA A 91 -6.92 -5.94 -20.77
C ALA A 91 -6.75 -4.71 -19.87
N TYR A 92 -5.50 -4.30 -19.61
CA TYR A 92 -5.20 -3.10 -18.83
C TYR A 92 -5.76 -1.85 -19.52
N SER A 93 -5.45 -1.66 -20.80
CA SER A 93 -5.96 -0.51 -21.56
C SER A 93 -7.48 -0.49 -21.64
N ASN A 94 -8.13 -1.65 -21.76
CA ASN A 94 -9.58 -1.73 -21.81
C ASN A 94 -10.25 -1.37 -20.46
N MET A 95 -9.64 -1.72 -19.33
CA MET A 95 -10.21 -1.45 -18.00
C MET A 95 -9.82 -0.10 -17.41
N PHE A 96 -8.61 0.38 -17.70
CA PHE A 96 -7.99 1.53 -17.01
C PHE A 96 -7.40 2.56 -17.98
N GLY A 97 -7.61 2.39 -19.29
CA GLY A 97 -7.19 3.35 -20.30
C GLY A 97 -8.15 4.52 -20.42
N SER A 98 -7.62 5.68 -20.77
CA SER A 98 -8.37 6.86 -21.13
C SER A 98 -8.91 6.72 -22.56
N GLU A 99 -10.20 7.00 -22.73
CA GLU A 99 -10.89 6.94 -24.04
C GLU A 99 -10.38 7.99 -25.04
N VAL A 100 -9.77 9.06 -24.56
CA VAL A 100 -9.38 10.21 -25.40
C VAL A 100 -7.96 10.04 -25.96
N ASP A 101 -7.01 9.70 -25.10
CA ASP A 101 -5.58 9.73 -25.46
C ASP A 101 -4.90 8.35 -25.44
N GLY A 102 -5.61 7.29 -25.02
CA GLY A 102 -5.03 5.96 -24.83
C GLY A 102 -4.04 5.88 -23.65
N SER A 103 -3.86 6.98 -22.90
CA SER A 103 -3.06 7.00 -21.67
C SER A 103 -3.65 6.08 -20.61
N VAL A 104 -2.80 5.55 -19.74
CA VAL A 104 -3.24 4.66 -18.66
C VAL A 104 -2.86 5.20 -17.30
N GLN A 105 -3.73 5.00 -16.32
CA GLN A 105 -3.47 5.36 -14.93
C GLN A 105 -2.95 4.15 -14.16
N ALA A 106 -1.98 4.36 -13.28
CA ALA A 106 -1.58 3.38 -12.27
C ALA A 106 -1.50 4.04 -10.89
N THR A 107 -2.05 3.36 -9.89
CA THR A 107 -2.03 3.81 -8.50
C THR A 107 -0.96 3.06 -7.73
N TYR A 108 -0.08 3.82 -7.08
CA TYR A 108 1.02 3.34 -6.26
C TYR A 108 0.73 3.61 -4.81
N GLN A 109 0.90 2.61 -3.98
CA GLN A 109 0.74 2.72 -2.53
C GLN A 109 2.14 2.66 -1.91
N VAL A 110 2.55 3.76 -1.27
CA VAL A 110 3.85 3.88 -0.60
C VAL A 110 3.62 3.77 0.90
N MET A 111 4.30 2.82 1.54
CA MET A 111 4.23 2.65 2.99
C MET A 111 5.49 3.19 3.65
N TYR A 112 5.30 4.02 4.67
CA TYR A 112 6.38 4.54 5.50
C TYR A 112 6.37 3.79 6.83
N LEU A 113 7.53 3.25 7.20
CA LEU A 113 7.74 2.51 8.44
C LEU A 113 8.80 3.23 9.25
N ALA A 114 8.41 3.77 10.41
CA ALA A 114 9.32 4.40 11.35
C ALA A 114 9.24 3.70 12.71
N GLY A 115 10.39 3.51 13.33
CA GLY A 115 10.51 2.93 14.65
C GLY A 115 11.82 3.36 15.29
N TRP A 116 11.84 3.42 16.62
CA TRP A 116 12.99 3.88 17.38
C TRP A 116 13.68 2.71 18.06
N SER A 117 15.01 2.80 18.18
CA SER A 117 15.73 1.91 19.09
C SER A 117 15.18 2.10 20.51
N PRO A 118 14.94 1.02 21.28
CA PRO A 118 14.52 1.13 22.67
C PRO A 118 15.51 1.97 23.49
N HIS A 119 15.00 2.83 24.34
CA HIS A 119 15.82 3.64 25.26
C HIS A 119 15.15 3.72 26.64
N GLU A 120 15.93 3.73 27.72
CA GLU A 120 15.38 3.68 29.09
C GLU A 120 14.52 4.90 29.45
N ALA A 121 14.89 6.07 28.93
CA ALA A 121 14.14 7.33 29.13
C ALA A 121 12.85 7.43 28.29
N GLN A 122 12.53 6.41 27.48
CA GLN A 122 11.33 6.40 26.67
C GLN A 122 10.08 6.28 27.56
N GLN A 123 9.05 7.08 27.25
CA GLN A 123 7.80 7.04 27.99
C GLN A 123 7.18 5.64 27.91
N ARG A 124 6.98 5.03 29.07
CA ARG A 124 6.26 3.77 29.20
C ARG A 124 4.78 4.07 29.39
N PRO A 125 3.87 3.26 28.82
CA PRO A 125 2.45 3.37 29.13
C PRO A 125 2.25 3.36 30.64
N ALA A 126 1.39 4.26 31.13
CA ALA A 126 1.04 4.30 32.54
C ALA A 126 0.46 2.94 32.99
N GLN A 127 0.70 2.56 34.24
CA GLN A 127 0.16 1.30 34.75
C GLN A 127 -1.37 1.32 34.69
N ARG A 128 -1.98 0.21 34.23
CA ARG A 128 -3.44 0.08 34.26
C ARG A 128 -3.96 0.35 35.67
N GLY A 129 -4.89 1.30 35.79
CA GLY A 129 -5.46 1.72 37.08
C GLY A 129 -4.79 2.92 37.73
N SER A 130 -3.76 3.51 37.12
CA SER A 130 -3.09 4.72 37.64
C SER A 130 -3.80 6.04 37.27
N ALA A 131 -5.08 5.98 36.86
CA ALA A 131 -5.84 7.17 36.50
C ALA A 131 -6.28 7.91 37.77
N THR A 132 -5.67 9.05 38.05
CA THR A 132 -5.96 9.88 39.24
C THR A 132 -7.13 10.84 39.06
N VAL A 133 -7.68 10.96 37.85
CA VAL A 133 -8.74 11.91 37.51
C VAL A 133 -9.92 11.14 36.91
N SER A 134 -11.12 11.36 37.46
CA SER A 134 -12.36 10.79 36.93
C SER A 134 -12.93 11.69 35.81
N PHE A 135 -13.47 11.06 34.77
CA PHE A 135 -14.02 11.75 33.59
C PHE A 135 -15.21 12.68 33.93
N GLN A 136 -15.85 12.48 35.09
CA GLN A 136 -16.96 13.32 35.57
C GLN A 136 -16.53 14.71 36.05
N VAL A 137 -15.27 14.90 36.47
CA VAL A 137 -14.82 16.19 37.05
C VAL A 137 -14.57 17.24 35.96
N SER A 138 -14.27 16.82 34.73
CA SER A 138 -13.98 17.73 33.60
C SER A 138 -15.22 18.26 32.87
N SER A 139 -16.43 17.73 33.13
CA SER A 139 -17.66 18.18 32.46
C SER A 139 -18.31 19.41 33.11
N HIS A 140 -17.87 19.82 34.30
CA HIS A 140 -18.45 20.96 35.04
C HIS A 140 -17.68 22.29 34.88
N SER A 141 -16.57 22.31 34.13
CA SER A 141 -15.72 23.52 33.99
C SER A 141 -15.62 24.08 32.57
N ILE A 142 -16.45 23.64 31.63
CA ILE A 142 -16.58 24.33 30.33
C ILE A 142 -17.56 25.50 30.52
N GLY A 143 -17.04 26.60 31.09
CA GLY A 143 -17.72 27.89 31.08
C GLY A 143 -17.87 28.42 29.65
N PRO A 144 -18.85 29.30 29.38
CA PRO A 144 -19.12 29.78 28.04
C PRO A 144 -17.91 30.55 27.50
N CYS A 145 -17.42 30.14 26.33
CA CYS A 145 -16.47 30.92 25.56
C CYS A 145 -17.08 32.30 25.31
N ILE A 146 -16.39 33.33 25.79
CA ILE A 146 -16.83 34.72 25.84
C ILE A 146 -16.89 35.31 24.43
N GLU A 147 -18.00 35.97 24.10
CA GLU A 147 -18.16 36.89 22.98
C GLU A 147 -17.20 38.08 23.07
N GLY A 148 -16.60 38.49 21.94
CA GLY A 148 -16.24 39.88 21.66
C GLY A 148 -14.79 40.31 21.91
N TYR A 149 -13.99 40.38 20.85
CA TYR A 149 -13.67 41.63 20.13
C TYR A 149 -13.17 41.33 18.72
#